data_AF-A0A966YAG6-F1
#
_entry.id   AF-A0A966YAG6-F1
#
_cell.length_a   1.000
_cell.length_b   1.000
_cell.length_c   1.000
_cell.angle_alpha   90.00
_cell.angle_beta   90.00
_cell.angle_gamma   90.00
#
_symmetry.space_group_name_H-M   'P 1'
#
loop_
_entity.id
_entity.type
_entity.pdbx_description
1 polymer ?
#
loop_
_entity_poly.entity_id
_entity_poly.type
_entity_poly.pdbx_seq_one_letter_code
_entity_poly.pdbx_strand_id
1 'polypeptide(L)'
;MAAAATKHIPVLILGGGSAGISVAARLRRAKHSLGLGIVEPSESHYYQPLWTLVGAGVFPPEASRRREADYIPAGVDWIHDRVAAIQPERKAVLTEAGCQLTYDWLVVALGIQIDWNAIPGLAEGIGTRGICSNYSYQHAAYTWECIRSFPGGTALFTMPNTAVKCGGAPQKIMYLADDAFRRSGVREKSEVVFATPQQAIFSVPKYRKTLEAV
;
A
#
# COMPACT_ATOMS: atom_id res chain seq x y z
N MET A 1 33.82 -15.54 12.39
CA MET A 1 32.57 -15.03 11.77
C MET A 1 32.10 -16.08 10.78
N ALA A 2 30.89 -16.59 10.90
CA ALA A 2 30.36 -17.52 9.89
C ALA A 2 30.29 -16.80 8.54
N ALA A 3 30.76 -17.43 7.48
CA ALA A 3 30.66 -16.87 6.13
C ALA A 3 29.17 -16.67 5.80
N ALA A 4 28.79 -15.45 5.37
CA ALA A 4 27.44 -15.17 4.93
C ALA A 4 27.07 -16.14 3.80
N ALA A 5 25.94 -16.85 3.94
CA ALA A 5 25.44 -17.73 2.90
C ALA A 5 25.24 -16.91 1.62
N THR A 6 25.99 -17.25 0.57
CA THR A 6 25.93 -16.57 -0.71
C THR A 6 25.12 -17.40 -1.70
N LYS A 7 24.07 -16.82 -2.29
CA LYS A 7 23.23 -17.46 -3.31
C LYS A 7 23.18 -16.58 -4.55
N HIS A 8 23.49 -17.15 -5.72
CA HIS A 8 23.38 -16.44 -6.99
C HIS A 8 22.02 -16.72 -7.66
N ILE A 9 21.37 -15.67 -8.16
CA ILE A 9 20.07 -15.74 -8.84
C ILE A 9 20.12 -14.88 -10.09
N PRO A 10 19.97 -15.44 -11.31
CA PRO A 10 20.12 -14.68 -12.56
C PRO A 10 19.27 -13.40 -12.61
N VAL A 11 17.98 -13.48 -12.26
CA VAL A 11 17.14 -12.29 -12.05
C VAL A 11 16.59 -12.26 -10.63
N LEU A 12 17.04 -11.27 -9.87
CA LEU A 12 16.57 -11.02 -8.52
C LEU A 12 15.52 -9.89 -8.53
N ILE A 13 14.39 -10.13 -7.88
CA ILE A 13 13.27 -9.17 -7.77
C ILE A 13 13.12 -8.81 -6.29
N LEU A 14 13.16 -7.52 -5.97
CA LEU A 14 12.99 -7.01 -4.61
C LEU A 14 11.56 -6.52 -4.42
N GLY A 15 10.82 -7.20 -3.55
CA GLY A 15 9.41 -6.94 -3.27
C GLY A 15 8.46 -7.88 -4.02
N GLY A 16 7.59 -8.56 -3.28
CA GLY A 16 6.49 -9.42 -3.74
C GLY A 16 5.18 -8.65 -3.92
N GLY A 17 5.24 -7.33 -4.03
CA GLY A 17 4.06 -6.51 -4.32
C GLY A 17 3.53 -6.72 -5.74
N SER A 18 2.52 -5.90 -6.10
CA SER A 18 1.81 -6.00 -7.38
C SER A 18 2.75 -5.98 -8.59
N ALA A 19 3.81 -5.16 -8.55
CA ALA A 19 4.80 -5.09 -9.62
C ALA A 19 5.75 -6.30 -9.64
N GLY A 20 6.28 -6.71 -8.48
CA GLY A 20 7.24 -7.81 -8.38
C GLY A 20 6.68 -9.14 -8.87
N ILE A 21 5.48 -9.51 -8.38
CA ILE A 21 4.76 -10.71 -8.84
C ILE A 21 4.46 -10.64 -10.34
N SER A 22 3.99 -9.48 -10.82
CA SER A 22 3.69 -9.29 -12.25
C SER A 22 4.91 -9.47 -13.14
N VAL A 23 6.08 -8.95 -12.73
CA VAL A 23 7.33 -9.09 -13.46
C VAL A 23 7.80 -10.54 -13.43
N ALA A 24 7.81 -11.18 -12.25
CA ALA A 24 8.19 -12.59 -12.11
C ALA A 24 7.34 -13.50 -13.01
N ALA A 25 6.03 -13.32 -13.01
CA ALA A 25 5.11 -14.11 -13.83
C ALA A 25 5.35 -13.89 -15.33
N ARG A 26 5.62 -12.65 -15.77
CA ARG A 26 5.93 -12.34 -17.17
C ARG A 26 7.25 -12.98 -17.61
N LEU A 27 8.29 -12.87 -16.79
CA LEU A 27 9.61 -13.46 -17.07
C LEU A 27 9.55 -14.99 -17.10
N ARG A 28 8.84 -15.61 -16.14
CA ARG A 28 8.65 -17.06 -16.10
C ARG A 28 7.94 -17.58 -17.36
N ARG A 29 6.91 -16.87 -17.84
CA ARG A 29 6.22 -17.21 -19.11
C ARG A 29 7.12 -17.03 -20.34
N ALA A 30 7.94 -15.97 -20.36
CA ALA A 30 8.82 -15.70 -21.49
C ALA A 30 9.99 -16.70 -21.58
N LYS A 31 10.52 -17.16 -20.45
CA LYS A 31 11.62 -18.13 -20.40
C LYS A 31 11.53 -19.02 -19.17
N HIS A 32 10.97 -20.22 -19.34
CA HIS A 32 10.75 -21.17 -18.25
C HIS A 32 12.05 -21.64 -17.56
N SER A 33 13.18 -21.68 -18.27
CA SER A 33 14.49 -22.09 -17.72
C SER A 33 15.22 -20.98 -16.96
N LEU A 34 14.69 -19.75 -16.93
CA LEU A 34 15.35 -18.63 -16.26
C LEU A 34 15.30 -18.79 -14.74
N GLY A 35 16.45 -18.68 -14.06
CA GLY A 35 16.49 -18.61 -12.60
C GLY A 35 15.93 -17.28 -12.12
N LEU A 36 14.88 -17.32 -11.30
CA LEU A 36 14.16 -16.15 -10.78
C LEU A 36 14.03 -16.27 -9.27
N GLY A 37 14.24 -15.17 -8.55
CA GLY A 37 13.99 -15.09 -7.11
C GLY A 37 13.28 -13.80 -6.73
N ILE A 38 12.39 -13.89 -5.74
CA ILE A 38 11.68 -12.75 -5.14
C ILE A 38 12.07 -12.66 -3.67
N VAL A 39 12.55 -11.50 -3.23
CA VAL A 39 12.75 -11.19 -1.81
C VAL A 39 11.52 -10.45 -1.30
N GLU A 40 10.74 -11.08 -0.44
CA GLU A 40 9.52 -10.52 0.14
C GLU A 40 9.34 -11.02 1.58
N PRO A 41 9.32 -10.15 2.59
CA PRO A 41 9.18 -10.54 3.99
C PRO A 41 7.73 -10.79 4.45
N SER A 42 6.71 -10.39 3.67
CA SER A 42 5.31 -10.58 4.05
C SER A 42 4.80 -11.95 3.64
N GLU A 43 4.13 -12.65 4.56
CA GLU A 43 3.36 -13.86 4.24
C GLU A 43 2.03 -13.56 3.53
N SER A 44 1.65 -12.30 3.42
CA SER A 44 0.37 -11.85 2.87
C SER A 44 0.55 -10.89 1.69
N HIS A 45 -0.20 -11.15 0.62
CA HIS A 45 -0.37 -10.25 -0.52
C HIS A 45 -1.67 -9.46 -0.37
N TYR A 46 -1.64 -8.16 -0.70
CA TYR A 46 -2.78 -7.28 -0.58
C TYR A 46 -3.15 -6.60 -1.89
N TYR A 47 -4.42 -6.72 -2.30
CA TYR A 47 -5.01 -5.85 -3.32
C TYR A 47 -5.46 -4.53 -2.68
N GLN A 48 -4.49 -3.66 -2.42
CA GLN A 48 -4.64 -2.40 -1.68
C GLN A 48 -5.69 -1.42 -2.23
N PRO A 49 -5.97 -1.35 -3.56
CA PRO A 49 -7.04 -0.49 -4.07
C PRO A 49 -8.41 -0.77 -3.45
N LEU A 50 -8.66 -2.01 -3.00
CA LEU A 50 -9.93 -2.37 -2.36
C LEU A 50 -10.12 -1.70 -0.98
N TRP A 51 -9.05 -1.24 -0.33
CA TRP A 51 -9.12 -0.64 1.00
C TRP A 51 -9.93 0.65 1.06
N THR A 52 -10.07 1.38 -0.05
CA THR A 52 -11.04 2.49 -0.13
C THR A 52 -12.47 2.01 0.13
N LEU A 53 -12.84 0.85 -0.43
CA LEU A 53 -14.18 0.28 -0.31
C LEU A 53 -14.36 -0.49 1.00
N VAL A 54 -13.28 -1.03 1.58
CA VAL A 54 -13.28 -1.55 2.96
C VAL A 54 -13.56 -0.43 3.95
N GLY A 55 -12.87 0.70 3.84
CA GLY A 55 -13.12 1.87 4.69
C GLY A 55 -14.49 2.51 4.50
N ALA A 56 -15.19 2.20 3.41
CA ALA A 56 -16.57 2.61 3.15
C ALA A 56 -17.60 1.51 3.49
N GLY A 57 -17.19 0.40 4.10
CA GLY A 57 -18.09 -0.67 4.53
C GLY A 57 -18.66 -1.55 3.42
N VAL A 58 -18.14 -1.47 2.19
CA VAL A 58 -18.65 -2.21 1.03
C VAL A 58 -18.06 -3.62 0.94
N PHE A 59 -16.81 -3.79 1.37
CA PHE A 59 -16.13 -5.09 1.39
C PHE A 59 -15.50 -5.37 2.75
N PRO A 60 -15.46 -6.65 3.18
CA PRO A 60 -14.65 -7.04 4.33
C PRO A 60 -13.14 -6.94 3.98
N PRO A 61 -12.26 -6.60 4.94
CA PRO A 61 -10.83 -6.47 4.68
C PRO A 61 -10.20 -7.76 4.12
N GLU A 62 -10.67 -8.93 4.54
CA GLU A 62 -10.19 -10.25 4.12
C GLU A 62 -10.33 -10.46 2.61
N ALA A 63 -11.31 -9.81 1.96
CA ALA A 63 -11.47 -9.88 0.51
C ALA A 63 -10.23 -9.36 -0.23
N SER A 64 -9.48 -8.44 0.38
CA SER A 64 -8.26 -7.84 -0.17
C SER A 64 -6.97 -8.64 0.10
N ARG A 65 -7.00 -9.64 0.98
CA ARG A 65 -5.79 -10.38 1.44
C ARG A 65 -5.77 -11.80 0.89
N ARG A 66 -4.60 -12.25 0.44
CA ARG A 66 -4.30 -13.67 0.14
C ARG A 66 -2.93 -14.02 0.72
N ARG A 67 -2.59 -15.31 0.77
CA ARG A 67 -1.22 -15.71 1.14
C ARG A 67 -0.29 -15.32 0.00
N GLU A 68 0.88 -14.78 0.33
CA GLU A 68 1.89 -14.39 -0.66
C GLU A 68 2.32 -15.60 -1.50
N ALA A 69 2.51 -16.75 -0.84
CA ALA A 69 2.84 -18.03 -1.47
C ALA A 69 1.90 -18.44 -2.62
N ASP A 70 0.60 -18.09 -2.54
CA ASP A 70 -0.38 -18.44 -3.58
C ASP A 70 -0.16 -17.66 -4.88
N TYR A 71 0.60 -16.56 -4.84
CA TYR A 71 0.90 -15.70 -5.99
C TYR A 71 2.33 -15.80 -6.50
N ILE A 72 3.24 -16.42 -5.73
CA ILE A 72 4.58 -16.73 -6.23
C ILE A 72 4.45 -17.68 -7.44
N PRO A 73 4.93 -17.29 -8.63
CA PRO A 73 4.82 -18.15 -9.80
C PRO A 73 5.59 -19.46 -9.61
N ALA A 74 5.05 -20.57 -10.11
CA ALA A 74 5.71 -21.87 -10.02
C ALA A 74 7.15 -21.82 -10.55
N GLY A 75 8.08 -22.41 -9.78
CA GLY A 75 9.51 -22.43 -10.08
C GLY A 75 10.24 -21.10 -9.83
N VAL A 76 9.61 -20.09 -9.23
CA VAL A 76 10.29 -18.88 -8.73
C VAL A 76 10.67 -19.10 -7.26
N ASP A 77 11.91 -18.79 -6.90
CA ASP A 77 12.39 -18.90 -5.54
C ASP A 77 11.82 -17.75 -4.69
N TRP A 78 10.93 -18.06 -3.75
CA TRP A 78 10.53 -17.09 -2.73
C TRP A 78 11.54 -17.08 -1.59
N ILE A 79 12.19 -15.95 -1.41
CA ILE A 79 13.13 -15.67 -0.33
C ILE A 79 12.37 -14.86 0.70
N HIS A 80 11.86 -15.56 1.72
CA HIS A 80 11.07 -14.98 2.80
C HIS A 80 11.99 -14.25 3.79
N ASP A 81 12.45 -13.07 3.37
CA ASP A 81 13.40 -12.23 4.09
C ASP A 81 13.20 -10.76 3.65
N ARG A 82 13.79 -9.82 4.38
CA ARG A 82 13.75 -8.40 4.06
C ARG A 82 15.08 -7.95 3.46
N VAL A 83 15.01 -7.09 2.45
CA VAL A 83 16.19 -6.42 1.92
C VAL A 83 16.71 -5.41 2.93
N ALA A 84 17.98 -5.54 3.31
CA ALA A 84 18.68 -4.60 4.19
C ALA A 84 19.52 -3.58 3.41
N ALA A 85 20.19 -4.01 2.33
CA ALA A 85 21.01 -3.13 1.51
C ALA A 85 21.12 -3.63 0.06
N ILE A 86 21.25 -2.70 -0.88
CA ILE A 86 21.58 -2.98 -2.29
C ILE A 86 23.02 -2.52 -2.52
N GLN A 87 23.85 -3.42 -3.03
CA GLN A 87 25.26 -3.17 -3.38
C GLN A 87 25.44 -3.31 -4.91
N PRO A 88 25.08 -2.26 -5.69
CA PRO A 88 25.04 -2.35 -7.14
C PRO A 88 26.41 -2.65 -7.77
N GLU A 89 27.48 -2.07 -7.24
CA GLU A 89 28.86 -2.30 -7.72
C GLU A 89 29.31 -3.76 -7.60
N ARG A 90 28.74 -4.49 -6.64
CA ARG A 90 29.01 -5.91 -6.40
C ARG A 90 27.95 -6.82 -7.01
N LYS A 91 26.96 -6.24 -7.69
CA LYS A 91 25.72 -6.90 -8.13
C LYS A 91 25.13 -7.80 -7.03
N ALA A 92 25.02 -7.24 -5.83
CA ALA A 92 24.61 -7.96 -4.63
C ALA A 92 23.51 -7.25 -3.85
N VAL A 93 22.73 -8.02 -3.10
CA VAL A 93 21.74 -7.56 -2.12
C VAL A 93 22.03 -8.28 -0.81
N LEU A 94 22.05 -7.51 0.28
CA LEU A 94 22.13 -8.05 1.64
C LEU A 94 20.72 -8.10 2.21
N THR A 95 20.39 -9.21 2.85
CA THR A 95 19.12 -9.37 3.57
C THR A 95 19.31 -9.15 5.07
N GLU A 96 18.21 -8.92 5.80
CA GLU A 96 18.25 -8.73 7.25
C GLU A 96 18.75 -9.99 7.98
N ALA A 97 18.46 -11.20 7.47
CA ALA A 97 19.01 -12.44 8.03
C ALA A 97 20.51 -12.65 7.72
N GLY A 98 21.16 -11.70 7.04
CA GLY A 98 22.59 -11.75 6.73
C GLY A 98 22.96 -12.59 5.50
N CYS A 99 21.99 -12.94 4.64
CA CYS A 99 22.28 -13.59 3.37
C CYS A 99 22.79 -12.58 2.35
N GLN A 100 23.74 -12.99 1.50
CA GLN A 100 24.16 -12.23 0.33
C GLN A 100 23.59 -12.87 -0.94
N LEU A 101 22.76 -12.12 -1.66
CA LEU A 101 22.14 -12.55 -2.91
C LEU A 101 22.81 -11.83 -4.07
N THR A 102 23.44 -12.55 -5.00
CA THR A 102 24.05 -11.94 -6.19
C THR A 102 23.18 -12.15 -7.42
N TYR A 103 23.30 -11.27 -8.43
CA TYR A 103 22.41 -11.27 -9.60
C TYR A 103 23.10 -10.86 -10.90
N ASP A 104 22.51 -11.26 -12.03
CA ASP A 104 22.83 -10.66 -13.34
C ASP A 104 21.97 -9.42 -13.59
N TRP A 105 20.68 -9.52 -13.23
CA TRP A 105 19.69 -8.46 -13.35
C TRP A 105 18.92 -8.26 -12.04
N LEU A 106 18.69 -7.00 -11.69
CA LEU A 106 17.92 -6.62 -10.50
C LEU A 106 16.66 -5.86 -10.91
N VAL A 107 15.53 -6.26 -10.34
CA VAL A 107 14.26 -5.52 -10.43
C VAL A 107 13.93 -4.98 -9.04
N VAL A 108 13.82 -3.66 -8.90
CA VAL A 108 13.45 -3.01 -7.63
C VAL A 108 11.97 -2.67 -7.65
N ALA A 109 11.17 -3.38 -6.87
CA ALA A 109 9.70 -3.26 -6.81
C ALA A 109 9.19 -3.13 -5.35
N LEU A 110 9.95 -2.44 -4.50
CA LEU A 110 9.73 -2.32 -3.05
C LEU A 110 8.53 -1.43 -2.65
N GLY A 111 7.88 -0.77 -3.61
CA GLY A 111 6.72 0.07 -3.35
C GLY A 111 7.07 1.40 -2.68
N ILE A 112 6.18 1.88 -1.81
CA ILE A 112 6.32 3.12 -1.04
C ILE A 112 6.07 2.83 0.44
N GLN A 113 6.83 3.47 1.31
CA GLN A 113 6.69 3.36 2.75
C GLN A 113 5.71 4.40 3.30
N ILE A 114 4.90 3.99 4.28
CA ILE A 114 4.05 4.91 5.04
C ILE A 114 4.80 5.27 6.32
N ASP A 115 4.92 6.56 6.59
CA ASP A 115 5.57 7.07 7.79
C ASP A 115 4.53 7.70 8.73
N TRP A 116 4.05 6.90 9.68
CA TRP A 116 3.12 7.37 10.70
C TRP A 116 3.76 8.30 11.73
N ASN A 117 5.09 8.22 11.91
CA ASN A 117 5.83 9.01 12.89
C ASN A 117 6.09 10.43 12.40
N ALA A 118 5.94 10.69 11.10
CA ALA A 118 6.06 12.02 10.51
C ALA A 118 4.99 13.01 11.01
N ILE A 119 3.90 12.52 11.61
CA ILE A 119 2.87 13.34 12.25
C ILE A 119 2.91 13.07 13.77
N PRO A 120 3.25 14.08 14.60
CA PRO A 120 3.32 13.91 16.05
C PRO A 120 2.01 13.34 16.63
N GLY A 121 2.13 12.23 17.37
CA GLY A 121 1.00 11.56 18.02
C GLY A 121 0.14 10.66 17.11
N LEU A 122 0.45 10.56 15.81
CA LEU A 122 -0.36 9.76 14.89
C LEU A 122 -0.12 8.26 15.04
N ALA A 123 1.13 7.82 15.23
CA ALA A 123 1.46 6.41 15.37
C ALA A 123 0.77 5.77 16.60
N GLU A 124 0.59 6.52 17.68
CA GLU A 124 -0.09 6.10 18.90
C GLU A 124 -1.62 6.27 18.82
N GLY A 125 -2.10 7.19 17.97
CA GLY A 125 -3.50 7.53 17.86
C GLY A 125 -4.28 6.77 16.79
N ILE A 126 -3.62 6.36 15.71
CA ILE A 126 -4.25 5.71 14.55
C ILE A 126 -5.01 4.45 14.95
N GLY A 127 -6.22 4.28 14.43
CA GLY A 127 -7.11 3.17 14.80
C GLY A 127 -7.93 3.43 16.08
N THR A 128 -7.82 4.62 16.69
CA THR A 128 -8.55 4.96 17.91
C THR A 128 -9.13 6.38 17.84
N ARG A 129 -10.13 6.66 18.67
CA ARG A 129 -10.64 8.03 18.91
C ARG A 129 -11.00 8.80 17.62
N GLY A 130 -11.50 8.09 16.60
CA GLY A 130 -11.87 8.69 15.31
C GLY A 130 -10.72 8.94 14.32
N ILE A 131 -9.48 8.61 14.70
CA ILE A 131 -8.30 8.75 13.84
C ILE A 131 -8.14 7.44 13.05
N CYS A 132 -8.31 7.49 11.73
CA CYS A 132 -8.34 6.29 10.89
C CYS A 132 -7.60 6.50 9.55
N SER A 133 -7.30 5.40 8.85
CA SER A 133 -6.66 5.47 7.54
C SER A 133 -6.90 4.22 6.69
N ASN A 134 -7.23 4.44 5.42
CA ASN A 134 -7.38 3.38 4.42
C ASN A 134 -6.05 2.90 3.82
N TYR A 135 -4.91 3.46 4.24
CA TYR A 135 -3.61 3.13 3.67
C TYR A 135 -2.92 1.94 4.34
N SER A 136 -3.53 1.35 5.36
CA SER A 136 -3.04 0.18 6.08
C SER A 136 -4.16 -0.84 6.26
N TYR A 137 -3.81 -2.12 6.06
CA TYR A 137 -4.75 -3.23 6.28
C TYR A 137 -5.32 -3.25 7.69
N GLN A 138 -4.48 -2.96 8.69
CA GLN A 138 -4.86 -2.94 10.11
C GLN A 138 -5.92 -1.87 10.42
N HIS A 139 -5.91 -0.74 9.71
CA HIS A 139 -6.72 0.43 10.06
C HIS A 139 -7.89 0.69 9.09
N ALA A 140 -7.87 0.12 7.88
CA ALA A 140 -8.87 0.43 6.86
C ALA A 140 -10.30 0.12 7.31
N ALA A 141 -10.53 -1.00 8.00
CA ALA A 141 -11.87 -1.34 8.50
C ALA A 141 -12.36 -0.38 9.59
N TYR A 142 -11.45 0.15 10.41
CA TYR A 142 -11.79 1.13 11.45
C TYR A 142 -12.32 2.45 10.85
N THR A 143 -11.90 2.81 9.64
CA THR A 143 -12.47 3.97 8.93
C THR A 143 -13.98 3.84 8.74
N TRP A 144 -14.49 2.65 8.45
CA TRP A 144 -15.93 2.44 8.34
C TRP A 144 -16.64 2.54 9.70
N GLU A 145 -16.00 2.08 10.77
CA GLU A 145 -16.52 2.28 12.14
C GLU A 145 -16.65 3.75 12.47
N CYS A 146 -15.63 4.56 12.18
CA CYS A 146 -15.68 6.01 12.36
C CYS A 146 -16.83 6.64 11.55
N ILE A 147 -16.96 6.27 10.27
CA ILE A 147 -18.00 6.84 9.40
C ILE A 147 -19.40 6.46 9.88
N ARG A 148 -19.66 5.19 10.18
CA ARG A 148 -21.02 4.74 10.55
C ARG A 148 -21.48 5.28 11.91
N SER A 149 -20.53 5.53 12.82
CA SER A 149 -20.82 6.01 14.18
C SER A 149 -20.71 7.53 14.34
N PHE A 150 -20.40 8.25 13.24
CA PHE A 150 -20.18 9.68 13.27
C PHE A 150 -21.45 10.44 13.69
N PRO A 151 -21.43 11.18 14.83
CA PRO A 151 -22.63 11.82 15.35
C PRO A 151 -22.90 13.19 14.72
N GLY A 152 -22.05 13.67 13.80
CA GLY A 152 -22.02 15.07 13.35
C GLY A 152 -20.78 15.82 13.88
N GLY A 153 -20.64 17.09 13.50
CA GLY A 153 -19.43 17.90 13.72
C GLY A 153 -18.50 17.90 12.51
N THR A 154 -17.21 18.10 12.72
CA THR A 154 -16.23 18.20 11.62
C THR A 154 -15.64 16.83 11.27
N ALA A 155 -15.83 16.41 10.02
CA ALA A 155 -15.16 15.25 9.41
C ALA A 155 -13.97 15.74 8.56
N LEU A 156 -12.76 15.56 9.09
CA LEU A 156 -11.51 16.00 8.44
C LEU A 156 -10.86 14.85 7.67
N PHE A 157 -10.62 15.07 6.38
CA PHE A 157 -9.87 14.19 5.48
C PHE A 157 -8.60 14.90 5.03
N THR A 158 -7.47 14.19 4.97
CA THR A 158 -6.17 14.82 4.75
C THR A 158 -5.41 14.20 3.58
N MET A 159 -4.55 15.01 2.96
CA MET A 159 -3.54 14.57 2.01
C MET A 159 -2.16 15.04 2.48
N PRO A 160 -1.13 14.18 2.52
CA PRO A 160 0.20 14.60 2.98
C PRO A 160 0.90 15.48 1.94
N ASN A 161 1.90 16.24 2.39
CA ASN A 161 2.81 17.00 1.51
C ASN A 161 4.01 16.16 1.05
N THR A 162 3.75 14.90 0.69
CA THR A 162 4.75 13.94 0.22
C THR A 162 4.23 13.19 -0.99
N ALA A 163 5.10 12.41 -1.64
CA ALA A 163 4.64 11.46 -2.65
C ALA A 163 3.69 10.44 -2.02
N VAL A 164 2.61 10.09 -2.74
CA VAL A 164 1.57 9.19 -2.24
C VAL A 164 1.17 8.18 -3.31
N LYS A 165 0.94 6.94 -2.90
CA LYS A 165 0.31 5.93 -3.76
C LYS A 165 -1.18 6.25 -3.92
N CYS A 166 -1.70 6.23 -5.15
CA CYS A 166 -3.12 6.52 -5.42
C CYS A 166 -3.60 7.84 -4.80
N GLY A 167 -3.08 8.99 -5.26
CA GLY A 167 -3.42 10.31 -4.71
C GLY A 167 -4.91 10.70 -4.74
N GLY A 168 -5.77 9.97 -5.46
CA GLY A 168 -7.22 10.13 -5.36
C GLY A 168 -7.89 9.40 -4.18
N ALA A 169 -7.22 8.46 -3.51
CA ALA A 169 -7.83 7.71 -2.40
C ALA A 169 -8.29 8.58 -1.21
N PRO A 170 -7.58 9.66 -0.81
CA PRO A 170 -8.02 10.51 0.29
C PRO A 170 -9.36 11.21 0.02
N GLN A 171 -9.58 11.68 -1.21
CA GLN A 171 -10.85 12.29 -1.62
C GLN A 171 -11.94 11.24 -1.88
N LYS A 172 -11.60 10.04 -2.38
CA LYS A 172 -12.58 8.96 -2.58
C LYS A 172 -13.31 8.61 -1.28
N ILE A 173 -12.57 8.42 -0.19
CA ILE A 173 -13.21 8.07 1.09
C ILE A 173 -14.00 9.25 1.66
N MET A 174 -13.58 10.49 1.42
CA MET A 174 -14.35 11.67 1.77
C MET A 174 -15.74 11.65 1.09
N TYR A 175 -15.79 11.44 -0.23
CA TYR A 175 -17.06 11.37 -0.95
C TYR A 175 -17.96 10.23 -0.46
N LEU A 176 -17.37 9.07 -0.15
CA LEU A 176 -18.12 7.92 0.37
C LEU A 176 -18.63 8.14 1.81
N ALA A 177 -17.85 8.82 2.65
CA ALA A 177 -18.28 9.22 3.99
C ALA A 177 -19.42 10.24 3.93
N ASP A 178 -19.30 11.24 3.06
CA ASP A 178 -20.31 12.27 2.83
C ASP A 178 -21.64 11.69 2.31
N ASP A 179 -21.61 10.71 1.41
CA ASP A 179 -22.79 9.91 1.02
C ASP A 179 -23.38 9.13 2.21
N ALA A 180 -22.53 8.46 3.01
CA ALA A 180 -22.99 7.74 4.20
C ALA A 180 -23.65 8.68 5.21
N PHE A 181 -23.11 9.88 5.42
CA PHE A 181 -23.67 10.89 6.32
C PHE A 181 -25.04 11.39 5.83
N ARG A 182 -25.24 11.53 4.51
CA ARG A 182 -26.57 11.87 3.96
C ARG A 182 -27.57 10.76 4.26
N ARG A 183 -27.18 9.51 4.02
CA ARG A 183 -28.06 8.34 4.23
C ARG A 183 -28.43 8.13 5.70
N SER A 184 -27.54 8.46 6.63
CA SER A 184 -27.80 8.35 8.06
C SER A 184 -28.46 9.59 8.68
N GLY A 185 -28.75 10.62 7.87
CA GLY A 185 -29.39 11.86 8.33
C GLY A 185 -28.50 12.76 9.21
N VAL A 186 -27.19 12.50 9.27
CA VAL A 186 -26.26 13.33 10.06
C VAL A 186 -25.60 14.44 9.25
N ARG A 187 -25.71 14.42 7.92
CA ARG A 187 -24.98 15.36 7.05
C ARG A 187 -25.26 16.83 7.33
N GLU A 188 -26.49 17.20 7.69
CA GLU A 188 -26.88 18.61 7.93
C GLU A 188 -26.18 19.20 9.16
N LYS A 189 -25.78 18.36 10.12
CA LYS A 189 -25.00 18.73 11.31
C LYS A 189 -23.50 18.45 11.13
N SER A 190 -23.03 18.26 9.90
CA SER A 190 -21.64 17.91 9.59
C SER A 190 -20.96 18.95 8.71
N GLU A 191 -19.71 19.22 9.03
CA GLU A 191 -18.78 19.93 8.15
C GLU A 191 -17.78 18.91 7.58
N VAL A 192 -17.69 18.80 6.26
CA VAL A 192 -16.75 17.90 5.59
C VAL A 192 -15.59 18.73 5.06
N VAL A 193 -14.39 18.49 5.57
CA VAL A 193 -13.18 19.26 5.25
C VAL A 193 -12.16 18.36 4.57
N PHE A 194 -11.64 18.80 3.43
CA PHE A 194 -10.48 18.17 2.79
C PHE A 194 -9.25 19.08 2.90
N ALA A 195 -8.34 18.75 3.82
CA ALA A 195 -7.08 19.44 3.96
C ALA A 195 -6.04 18.85 3.01
N THR A 196 -5.65 19.61 1.99
CA THR A 196 -4.64 19.20 1.00
C THR A 196 -3.61 20.31 0.80
N PRO A 197 -2.31 19.98 0.67
CA PRO A 197 -1.26 20.93 0.32
C PRO A 197 -1.27 21.26 -1.18
N GLN A 198 -2.10 20.58 -1.97
CA GLN A 198 -2.17 20.79 -3.41
C GLN A 198 -2.94 22.06 -3.74
N GLN A 199 -2.52 22.75 -4.80
CA GLN A 199 -3.21 23.95 -5.30
C GLN A 199 -4.56 23.66 -5.96
N ALA A 200 -4.87 22.40 -6.26
CA ALA A 200 -6.12 21.99 -6.89
C ALA A 200 -6.53 20.59 -6.43
N ILE A 201 -7.83 20.29 -6.52
CA ILE A 201 -8.40 18.99 -6.08
C ILE A 201 -7.91 17.79 -6.92
N PHE A 202 -7.48 18.04 -8.16
CA PHE A 202 -6.87 17.04 -9.03
C PHE A 202 -5.95 17.68 -10.08
N SER A 203 -4.87 17.00 -10.48
CA SER A 203 -3.86 17.56 -11.38
C SER A 203 -4.34 17.66 -12.83
N VAL A 204 -5.20 16.76 -13.28
CA VAL A 204 -5.68 16.71 -14.67
C VAL A 204 -6.96 17.54 -14.83
N PRO A 205 -6.99 18.58 -15.69
CA PRO A 205 -8.11 19.52 -15.81
C PRO A 205 -9.47 18.87 -16.09
N LYS A 206 -9.49 17.83 -16.94
CA LYS A 206 -10.71 17.10 -17.29
C LYS A 206 -11.46 16.57 -16.05
N TYR A 207 -10.73 15.97 -15.11
CA TYR A 207 -11.32 15.38 -13.91
C TYR A 207 -11.50 16.42 -12.80
N ARG A 208 -10.58 17.39 -12.71
CA ARG A 208 -10.68 18.52 -11.78
C ARG A 208 -12.03 19.25 -11.91
N LYS A 209 -12.40 19.62 -13.14
CA LYS A 209 -13.66 20.34 -13.42
C LYS A 209 -14.88 19.61 -12.87
N THR A 210 -14.90 18.27 -12.94
CA THR A 210 -15.99 17.46 -12.39
C THR A 210 -15.96 17.45 -10.87
N LEU A 211 -14.78 17.30 -10.26
CA LEU A 211 -14.63 17.20 -8.81
C LEU A 211 -14.90 18.53 -8.09
N GLU A 212 -14.65 19.66 -8.72
CA GLU A 212 -14.96 21.00 -8.18
C GLU A 212 -16.45 21.35 -8.25
N ALA A 213 -17.25 20.56 -8.97
CA ALA A 213 -18.69 20.75 -9.09
C ALA A 213 -19.51 19.89 -8.10
N VAL A 214 -18.84 19.14 -7.22
CA VAL A 214 -19.44 18.22 -6.23
C VAL A 214 -19.59 18.90 -4.87
#